data_AF-A0A5C7B301-F1
#
_entry.id   AF-A0A5C7B301-F1
#
_cell.length_a   1.000
_cell.length_b   1.000
_cell.length_c   1.000
_cell.angle_alpha   90.00
_cell.angle_beta   90.00
_cell.angle_gamma   90.00
#
_symmetry.space_group_name_H-M   'P 1'
#
loop_
_entity.id
_entity.type
_entity.pdbx_description
1 polymer ?
#
loop_
_entity_poly.entity_id
_entity_poly.type
_entity_poly.pdbx_seq_one_letter_code
_entity_poly.pdbx_strand_id
1 'polypeptide(L)'
;MIKQIKFSVILISIFTIFSCGDDDSNNQETQNIYEGCCSTEPVFGANVDNLDQSAGEIEVFTIVTQNEDGINDMFSIRNIELYSNHIVTIYNSVDEQIYESTNYTDFEAMFPGYPQGENGSASIISNGTYRYKIVIENEETFRKSGSFCVYTFPDPQPNFEGCNLGSQFDPVIANPPN
;
A
#
# COMPACT_ATOMS: atom_id res chain seq x y z
N MET A 1 -40.75 -57.81 -35.07
CA MET A 1 -41.29 -56.77 -34.18
C MET A 1 -40.16 -56.35 -33.23
N ILE A 2 -39.36 -55.36 -33.61
CA ILE A 2 -38.23 -54.83 -32.81
C ILE A 2 -38.21 -53.32 -32.98
N LYS A 3 -38.47 -52.58 -31.90
CA LYS A 3 -37.95 -51.24 -31.63
C LYS A 3 -38.43 -50.78 -30.25
N GLN A 4 -37.52 -50.50 -29.33
CA GLN A 4 -37.52 -49.31 -28.46
C GLN A 4 -36.09 -49.16 -27.90
N ILE A 5 -35.32 -48.18 -28.35
CA ILE A 5 -35.13 -46.82 -27.80
C ILE A 5 -34.27 -46.83 -26.54
N LYS A 6 -33.08 -46.24 -26.68
CA LYS A 6 -32.08 -45.99 -25.63
C LYS A 6 -32.58 -44.88 -24.71
N PHE A 7 -32.58 -45.11 -23.39
CA PHE A 7 -32.63 -44.04 -22.40
C PHE A 7 -31.28 -43.98 -21.68
N SER A 8 -30.55 -42.90 -21.95
CA SER A 8 -29.36 -42.50 -21.21
C SER A 8 -29.84 -41.84 -19.92
N VAL A 9 -29.52 -42.46 -18.77
CA VAL A 9 -29.78 -41.85 -17.45
C VAL A 9 -28.48 -41.18 -17.02
N ILE A 10 -28.52 -39.86 -16.98
CA ILE A 10 -27.45 -38.98 -16.52
C ILE A 10 -27.22 -39.21 -15.03
N LEU A 11 -25.97 -39.53 -14.68
CA LEU A 11 -25.50 -39.69 -13.31
C LEU A 11 -25.38 -38.31 -12.65
N ILE A 12 -26.42 -37.87 -11.94
CA ILE A 12 -26.37 -36.64 -11.13
C ILE A 12 -25.57 -36.98 -9.86
N SER A 13 -24.31 -36.55 -9.84
CA SER A 13 -23.46 -36.62 -8.65
C SER A 13 -24.03 -35.69 -7.58
N ILE A 14 -24.45 -36.29 -6.47
CA ILE A 14 -24.86 -35.62 -5.25
C ILE A 14 -23.63 -34.93 -4.66
N PHE A 15 -23.53 -33.61 -4.83
CA PHE A 15 -22.60 -32.79 -4.05
C PHE A 15 -23.11 -32.79 -2.62
N THR A 16 -22.41 -33.48 -1.72
CA THR A 16 -22.62 -33.36 -0.28
C THR A 16 -22.16 -31.97 0.13
N ILE A 17 -23.12 -31.10 0.39
CA ILE A 17 -22.93 -29.89 1.17
C ILE A 17 -22.40 -30.28 2.55
N PHE A 18 -21.14 -29.93 2.83
CA PHE A 18 -20.66 -29.81 4.20
C PHE A 18 -21.44 -28.67 4.86
N SER A 19 -22.49 -29.04 5.58
CA SER A 19 -23.11 -28.19 6.58
C SER A 19 -22.33 -28.37 7.87
N CYS A 20 -21.33 -27.51 8.10
CA CYS A 20 -20.88 -27.22 9.46
C CYS A 20 -21.70 -26.02 9.91
N GLY A 21 -22.65 -26.26 10.83
CA GLY A 21 -23.16 -25.21 11.67
C GLY A 21 -22.25 -25.11 12.88
N ASP A 22 -21.74 -23.92 13.13
CA ASP A 22 -21.32 -23.47 14.45
C ASP A 22 -21.84 -22.03 14.59
N ASP A 23 -22.37 -21.74 15.77
CA ASP A 23 -23.06 -20.50 16.13
C ASP A 23 -22.12 -19.29 16.07
N ASP A 24 -22.15 -18.51 14.98
CA ASP A 24 -21.38 -17.26 14.92
C ASP A 24 -22.25 -16.06 15.25
N SER A 25 -22.00 -15.55 16.47
CA SER A 25 -22.28 -14.17 16.87
C SER A 25 -21.91 -13.22 15.74
N ASN A 26 -22.68 -12.14 15.58
CA ASN A 26 -22.34 -11.00 14.72
C ASN A 26 -21.00 -10.38 15.14
N ASN A 27 -19.89 -11.00 14.76
CA ASN A 27 -18.60 -10.38 14.62
C ASN A 27 -18.47 -10.09 13.14
N GLN A 28 -18.88 -8.89 12.73
CA GLN A 28 -18.27 -8.30 11.55
C GLN A 28 -16.78 -8.20 11.87
N GLU A 29 -15.97 -9.16 11.42
CA GLU A 29 -14.54 -8.95 11.26
C GLU A 29 -14.42 -7.71 10.38
N THR A 30 -14.14 -6.59 11.03
CA THR A 30 -13.92 -5.32 10.34
C THR A 30 -12.62 -5.54 9.59
N GLN A 31 -12.64 -5.45 8.26
CA GLN A 31 -11.42 -5.61 7.48
C GLN A 31 -10.37 -4.63 8.01
N ASN A 32 -9.22 -5.16 8.41
CA ASN A 32 -8.11 -4.33 8.86
C ASN A 32 -7.49 -3.66 7.63
N ILE A 33 -7.94 -2.45 7.30
CA ILE A 33 -7.47 -1.67 6.15
C ILE A 33 -5.97 -1.33 6.23
N TYR A 34 -5.34 -1.55 7.40
CA TYR A 34 -3.92 -1.34 7.66
C TYR A 34 -3.11 -2.63 7.68
N GLU A 35 -3.70 -3.75 7.25
CA GLU A 35 -2.98 -5.01 7.09
C GLU A 35 -1.71 -4.80 6.24
N GLY A 36 -0.58 -5.26 6.76
CA GLY A 36 0.72 -5.12 6.12
C GLY A 36 1.29 -3.70 6.09
N CYS A 37 0.82 -2.74 6.91
CA CYS A 37 1.46 -1.43 7.01
C CYS A 37 2.95 -1.56 7.38
N CYS A 38 3.80 -0.73 6.77
CA CYS A 38 5.26 -0.69 6.96
C CYS A 38 6.00 -2.00 6.64
N SER A 39 5.38 -2.94 5.94
CA SER A 39 6.05 -4.18 5.55
C SER A 39 7.20 -3.87 4.60
N THR A 40 8.38 -4.36 4.96
CA THR A 40 9.57 -4.33 4.11
C THR A 40 9.63 -5.51 3.14
N GLU A 41 8.66 -6.43 3.21
CA GLU A 41 8.58 -7.55 2.27
C GLU A 41 8.37 -7.02 0.84
N PRO A 42 9.21 -7.44 -0.13
CA PRO A 42 9.08 -6.97 -1.51
C PRO A 42 7.74 -7.42 -2.11
N VAL A 43 6.97 -6.47 -2.64
CA VAL A 43 5.65 -6.71 -3.24
C VAL A 43 5.69 -6.79 -4.77
N PHE A 44 6.75 -6.29 -5.41
CA PHE A 44 6.92 -6.31 -6.87
C PHE A 44 8.22 -6.99 -7.30
N GLY A 45 8.37 -8.25 -6.87
CA GLY A 45 9.59 -9.04 -7.06
C GLY A 45 10.67 -8.68 -6.04
N ALA A 46 11.76 -9.45 -6.02
CA ALA A 46 12.85 -9.23 -5.07
C ALA A 46 13.42 -7.81 -5.21
N ASN A 47 13.74 -7.16 -4.10
CA ASN A 47 14.46 -5.90 -4.13
C ASN A 47 15.87 -6.10 -4.71
N VAL A 48 16.34 -5.13 -5.49
CA VAL A 48 17.65 -5.11 -6.13
C VAL A 48 18.34 -3.83 -5.72
N ASP A 49 19.59 -3.94 -5.29
CA ASP A 49 20.39 -2.78 -4.86
C ASP A 49 21.84 -2.95 -5.32
N ASN A 50 22.11 -2.53 -6.55
CA ASN A 50 23.44 -2.42 -7.15
C ASN A 50 23.83 -0.94 -7.36
N LEU A 51 23.06 -0.02 -6.80
CA LEU A 51 23.27 1.42 -6.92
C LEU A 51 24.41 1.86 -6.00
N ASP A 52 25.31 2.71 -6.50
CA ASP A 52 26.30 3.36 -5.64
C ASP A 52 25.61 4.41 -4.77
N GLN A 53 25.29 4.03 -3.53
CA GLN A 53 24.61 4.90 -2.58
C GLN A 53 25.56 5.71 -1.67
N SER A 54 26.82 5.89 -2.07
CA SER A 54 27.81 6.62 -1.27
C SER A 54 27.47 8.09 -0.99
N ALA A 55 26.59 8.69 -1.80
CA ALA A 55 26.08 10.04 -1.58
C ALA A 55 24.99 10.10 -0.49
N GLY A 56 24.30 8.99 -0.22
CA GLY A 56 23.24 8.86 0.79
C GLY A 56 22.26 7.74 0.46
N GLU A 57 21.93 6.90 1.44
CA GLU A 57 21.05 5.74 1.24
C GLU A 57 19.59 6.15 0.98
N ILE A 58 18.92 5.46 0.06
CA ILE A 58 17.49 5.60 -0.22
C ILE A 58 16.67 5.01 0.92
N GLU A 59 16.03 5.90 1.68
CA GLU A 59 15.16 5.55 2.79
C GLU A 59 13.72 5.96 2.49
N VAL A 60 12.80 5.02 2.62
CA VAL A 60 11.37 5.24 2.40
C VAL A 60 10.69 5.47 3.74
N PHE A 61 9.90 6.53 3.84
CA PHE A 61 9.07 6.77 5.02
C PHE A 61 7.74 6.07 4.77
N THR A 62 7.45 5.08 5.61
CA THR A 62 6.36 4.12 5.46
C THR A 62 5.07 4.53 6.17
N ILE A 63 5.03 5.72 6.75
CA ILE A 63 3.83 6.28 7.37
C ILE A 63 3.58 7.68 6.79
N VAL A 64 2.35 7.89 6.32
CA VAL A 64 1.84 9.16 5.84
C VAL A 64 0.68 9.57 6.74
N THR A 65 0.68 10.82 7.18
CA THR A 65 -0.24 11.39 8.18
C THR A 65 -0.92 12.62 7.58
N GLN A 66 -2.13 12.50 7.05
CA GLN A 66 -2.78 13.62 6.36
C GLN A 66 -3.44 14.60 7.33
N ASN A 67 -2.64 15.23 8.20
CA ASN A 67 -3.09 16.18 9.23
C ASN A 67 -2.75 17.64 8.91
N GLU A 68 -2.06 17.90 7.79
CA GLU A 68 -1.66 19.21 7.29
C GLU A 68 -0.73 20.00 8.24
N ASP A 69 0.08 19.30 9.05
CA ASP A 69 1.03 19.95 9.98
C ASP A 69 2.45 20.18 9.39
N GLY A 70 2.67 19.72 8.15
CA GLY A 70 3.92 19.80 7.42
C GLY A 70 4.88 18.63 7.67
N ILE A 71 4.49 17.66 8.50
CA ILE A 71 5.31 16.51 8.90
C ILE A 71 4.62 15.25 8.38
N ASN A 72 5.33 14.46 7.56
CA ASN A 72 4.83 13.19 7.00
C ASN A 72 3.45 13.26 6.29
N ASP A 73 2.99 14.44 5.87
CA ASP A 73 1.76 14.62 5.08
C ASP A 73 1.77 13.92 3.71
N MET A 74 2.96 13.56 3.24
CA MET A 74 3.20 12.98 1.91
C MET A 74 4.13 11.77 1.99
N PHE A 75 3.97 10.85 1.04
CA PHE A 75 4.88 9.72 0.89
C PHE A 75 6.27 10.22 0.51
N SER A 76 7.19 10.17 1.47
CA SER A 76 8.51 10.78 1.35
C SER A 76 9.59 9.72 1.18
N ILE A 77 10.55 10.01 0.30
CA ILE A 77 11.71 9.16 0.05
C ILE A 77 12.95 10.02 0.22
N ARG A 78 13.74 9.76 1.26
CA ARG A 78 14.96 10.50 1.56
C ARG A 78 16.05 10.13 0.55
N ASN A 79 16.82 11.13 0.13
CA ASN A 79 17.97 11.02 -0.78
C ASN A 79 17.64 10.63 -2.23
N ILE A 80 16.35 10.53 -2.62
CA ILE A 80 15.98 10.19 -4.00
C ILE A 80 16.46 11.24 -5.01
N GLU A 81 16.57 12.50 -4.57
CA GLU A 81 17.10 13.62 -5.33
C GLU A 81 18.60 13.52 -5.66
N LEU A 82 19.33 12.68 -4.95
CA LEU A 82 20.74 12.42 -5.22
C LEU A 82 20.94 11.51 -6.45
N TYR A 83 19.87 10.86 -6.93
CA TYR A 83 19.91 9.91 -8.04
C TYR A 83 18.92 10.30 -9.14
N SER A 84 19.45 10.63 -10.32
CA SER A 84 18.64 10.90 -11.51
C SER A 84 17.90 9.66 -12.01
N ASN A 85 16.94 9.86 -12.92
CA ASN A 85 16.22 8.78 -13.62
C ASN A 85 15.48 7.81 -12.68
N HIS A 86 14.83 8.34 -11.66
CA HIS A 86 13.97 7.55 -10.79
C HIS A 86 12.53 7.54 -11.30
N ILE A 87 11.83 6.44 -11.04
CA ILE A 87 10.39 6.29 -11.23
C ILE A 87 9.81 5.81 -9.91
N VAL A 88 8.83 6.53 -9.40
CA VAL A 88 8.05 6.16 -8.22
C VAL A 88 6.63 5.85 -8.65
N THR A 89 6.19 4.62 -8.41
CA THR A 89 4.84 4.15 -8.71
C THR A 89 4.13 3.76 -7.41
N ILE A 90 2.88 4.22 -7.24
CA ILE A 90 2.05 3.89 -6.07
C ILE A 90 0.83 3.09 -6.52
N TYR A 91 0.51 2.08 -5.73
CA TYR A 91 -0.60 1.16 -5.92
C TYR A 91 -1.53 1.19 -4.71
N ASN A 92 -2.84 1.05 -4.94
CA ASN A 92 -3.85 1.02 -3.88
C ASN A 92 -3.87 -0.34 -3.13
N SER A 93 -4.90 -0.57 -2.32
CA SER A 93 -5.09 -1.79 -1.51
C SER A 93 -5.37 -3.08 -2.33
N VAL A 94 -5.55 -2.99 -3.65
CA VAL A 94 -5.80 -4.14 -4.54
C VAL A 94 -4.82 -4.22 -5.72
N ASP A 95 -3.60 -3.68 -5.58
CA ASP A 95 -2.52 -3.68 -6.59
C ASP A 95 -2.83 -2.89 -7.88
N GLU A 96 -3.84 -2.01 -7.88
CA GLU A 96 -4.08 -1.10 -9.01
C GLU A 96 -3.14 0.12 -8.90
N GLN A 97 -2.44 0.43 -9.99
CA GLN A 97 -1.59 1.61 -10.10
C GLN A 97 -2.46 2.87 -10.09
N ILE A 98 -2.26 3.73 -9.10
CA ILE A 98 -3.03 4.98 -8.92
C ILE A 98 -2.18 6.24 -9.09
N TYR A 99 -0.85 6.09 -9.14
CA TYR A 99 0.08 7.20 -9.29
C TYR A 99 1.40 6.73 -9.88
N GLU A 100 2.03 7.59 -10.68
CA GLU A 100 3.39 7.42 -11.17
C GLU A 100 4.04 8.79 -11.35
N SER A 101 5.32 8.91 -10.97
CA SER A 101 6.12 10.10 -11.22
C SER A 101 7.55 9.74 -11.58
N THR A 102 8.09 10.47 -12.56
CA THR A 102 9.49 10.41 -13.01
C THR A 102 10.33 11.56 -12.45
N ASN A 103 9.72 12.42 -11.63
CA ASN A 103 10.37 13.54 -10.95
C ASN A 103 9.85 13.64 -9.52
N TYR A 104 10.31 12.73 -8.66
CA TYR A 104 9.91 12.63 -7.25
C TYR A 104 10.81 13.47 -6.32
N THR A 105 11.30 14.61 -6.83
CA THR A 105 12.17 15.54 -6.07
C THR A 105 11.45 16.81 -5.67
N ASP A 106 10.43 17.20 -6.44
CA ASP A 106 9.59 18.35 -6.14
C ASP A 106 8.44 17.94 -5.24
N PHE A 107 8.15 18.75 -4.21
CA PHE A 107 7.04 18.52 -3.28
C PHE A 107 5.70 18.38 -4.02
N GLU A 108 5.50 19.13 -5.10
CA GLU A 108 4.29 19.04 -5.94
C GLU A 108 4.13 17.67 -6.63
N ALA A 109 5.22 16.95 -6.82
CA ALA A 109 5.29 15.66 -7.48
C ALA A 109 5.46 14.49 -6.48
N MET A 110 5.36 14.74 -5.18
CA MET A 110 5.24 13.66 -4.18
C MET A 110 3.79 13.18 -4.11
N PHE A 111 3.54 11.97 -3.65
CA PHE A 111 2.19 11.40 -3.52
C PHE A 111 1.62 11.76 -2.14
N PRO A 112 0.33 12.13 -2.02
CA PRO A 112 -0.71 12.19 -3.06
C PRO A 112 -0.73 13.44 -3.94
N GLY A 113 0.23 14.33 -3.77
CA GLY A 113 0.37 15.58 -4.52
C GLY A 113 0.02 16.81 -3.69
N TYR A 114 0.61 17.93 -4.06
CA TYR A 114 0.04 19.25 -3.77
C TYR A 114 -1.30 19.35 -4.57
N PRO A 115 -2.24 20.19 -4.13
CA PRO A 115 -3.68 19.99 -4.24
C PRO A 115 -4.24 19.74 -5.65
N GLN A 116 -4.99 18.65 -5.81
CA GLN A 116 -5.84 18.39 -7.00
C GLN A 116 -7.33 18.63 -6.70
N GLY A 117 -7.69 19.14 -5.51
CA GLY A 117 -9.06 19.54 -5.17
C GLY A 117 -9.42 20.94 -5.71
N GLU A 118 -10.71 21.21 -5.92
CA GLU A 118 -11.25 22.47 -6.48
C GLU A 118 -10.78 23.76 -5.76
N ASN A 119 -10.22 23.67 -4.56
CA ASN A 119 -9.83 24.82 -3.72
C ASN A 119 -8.36 24.87 -3.32
N GLY A 120 -7.48 24.05 -3.91
CA GLY A 120 -6.08 24.05 -3.49
C GLY A 120 -5.79 23.29 -2.19
N SER A 121 -6.62 22.30 -1.83
CA SER A 121 -6.34 21.32 -0.74
C SER A 121 -5.72 20.03 -1.29
N ALA A 122 -4.70 19.50 -0.59
CA ALA A 122 -4.07 18.22 -0.92
C ALA A 122 -5.17 17.16 -1.15
N SER A 123 -4.99 16.28 -2.13
CA SER A 123 -5.95 15.19 -2.31
C SER A 123 -5.94 14.32 -1.06
N ILE A 124 -6.98 14.46 -0.22
CA ILE A 124 -7.23 13.52 0.87
C ILE A 124 -7.47 12.17 0.21
N ILE A 125 -6.60 11.22 0.49
CA ILE A 125 -6.73 9.85 0.02
C ILE A 125 -7.30 9.01 1.15
N SER A 126 -7.88 7.86 0.82
CA SER A 126 -8.44 6.99 1.84
C SER A 126 -7.34 6.50 2.79
N ASN A 127 -7.64 6.45 4.08
CA ASN A 127 -6.77 5.76 5.02
C ASN A 127 -6.63 4.28 4.67
N GLY A 128 -5.49 3.68 5.01
CA GLY A 128 -5.19 2.27 4.79
C GLY A 128 -3.79 2.01 4.23
N THR A 129 -3.54 0.76 3.85
CA THR A 129 -2.25 0.31 3.29
C THR A 129 -2.18 0.52 1.78
N TYR A 130 -1.08 1.11 1.35
CA TYR A 130 -0.67 1.31 -0.03
C TYR A 130 0.64 0.58 -0.30
N ARG A 131 0.94 0.37 -1.58
CA ARG A 131 2.20 -0.23 -2.03
C ARG A 131 2.96 0.73 -2.90
N TYR A 132 4.28 0.65 -2.84
CA TYR A 132 5.17 1.45 -3.67
C TYR A 132 6.13 0.57 -4.47
N LYS A 133 6.55 1.08 -5.62
CA LYS A 133 7.71 0.60 -6.38
C LYS A 133 8.57 1.79 -6.75
N ILE A 134 9.86 1.70 -6.42
CA ILE A 134 10.88 2.68 -6.76
C ILE A 134 11.88 1.98 -7.67
N VAL A 135 12.14 2.56 -8.83
CA VAL A 135 13.17 2.13 -9.77
C VAL A 135 14.10 3.30 -10.01
N ILE A 136 15.42 3.08 -9.94
CA ILE A 136 16.44 4.10 -10.25
C ILE A 136 17.34 3.54 -11.34
N GLU A 137 17.51 4.30 -12.44
CA GLU A 137 18.14 3.89 -13.70
C GLU A 137 17.40 2.75 -14.43
N ASN A 138 17.25 1.58 -13.79
CA ASN A 138 16.50 0.42 -14.27
C ASN A 138 16.33 -0.61 -13.14
N GLU A 139 15.46 -1.61 -13.36
CA GLU A 139 15.16 -2.64 -12.35
C GLU A 139 16.33 -3.56 -11.99
N GLU A 140 17.39 -3.63 -12.82
CA GLU A 140 18.60 -4.41 -12.54
C GLU A 140 19.62 -3.63 -11.71
N THR A 141 19.51 -2.30 -11.69
CA THR A 141 20.38 -1.41 -10.93
C THR A 141 19.80 -1.16 -9.55
N PHE A 142 18.55 -0.71 -9.49
CA PHE A 142 17.86 -0.47 -8.23
C PHE A 142 16.36 -0.70 -8.38
N ARG A 143 15.83 -1.58 -7.54
CA ARG A 143 14.40 -1.79 -7.37
C ARG A 143 14.10 -1.95 -5.89
N LYS A 144 13.29 -1.05 -5.35
CA LYS A 144 12.78 -1.13 -3.98
C LYS A 144 11.27 -1.11 -4.00
N SER A 145 10.66 -2.09 -3.35
CA SER A 145 9.21 -2.16 -3.17
C SER A 145 8.87 -2.58 -1.75
N GLY A 146 7.67 -2.19 -1.32
CA GLY A 146 7.11 -2.51 -0.02
C GLY A 146 5.77 -1.82 0.14
N SER A 147 5.35 -1.65 1.39
CA SER A 147 4.11 -0.97 1.73
C SER A 147 4.33 0.23 2.66
N PHE A 148 3.37 1.15 2.63
CA PHE A 148 3.23 2.24 3.58
C PHE A 148 1.76 2.36 3.96
N CYS A 149 1.45 3.03 5.06
CA CYS A 149 0.06 3.36 5.36
C CYS A 149 -0.18 4.86 5.43
N VAL A 150 -1.41 5.22 5.05
CA VAL A 150 -1.95 6.56 5.18
C VAL A 150 -2.91 6.55 6.36
N TYR A 151 -2.68 7.46 7.29
CA TYR A 151 -3.43 7.59 8.54
C TYR A 151 -3.91 9.02 8.70
N THR A 152 -5.16 9.18 9.13
CA THR A 152 -5.74 10.48 9.48
C THR A 152 -6.56 10.33 10.74
N PHE A 153 -6.30 11.15 11.77
CA PHE A 153 -7.14 11.20 12.96
C PHE A 153 -8.58 11.65 12.58
N PRO A 154 -9.66 11.08 13.17
CA PRO A 154 -9.71 10.22 14.35
C PRO A 154 -9.79 8.72 14.04
N ASP A 155 -9.31 8.24 12.89
CA ASP A 155 -9.35 6.80 12.64
C ASP A 155 -8.61 6.03 13.73
N PRO A 156 -9.05 4.79 14.04
CA PRO A 156 -8.34 3.92 14.96
C PRO A 156 -6.87 3.83 14.53
N GLN A 157 -5.96 4.24 15.41
CA GLN A 157 -4.53 4.17 15.08
C GLN A 157 -4.17 2.73 14.72
N PRO A 158 -3.52 2.50 13.57
CA PRO A 158 -3.07 1.17 13.22
C PRO A 158 -2.03 0.70 14.24
N ASN A 159 -1.90 -0.62 14.36
CA ASN A 159 -0.74 -1.17 15.05
C ASN A 159 0.50 -0.87 14.19
N PHE A 160 1.27 0.15 14.58
CA PHE A 160 2.55 0.49 13.94
C PHE A 160 3.70 -0.41 14.41
N GLU A 161 3.41 -1.55 15.04
CA GLU A 161 4.42 -2.57 15.36
C GLU A 161 5.15 -3.02 14.09
N GLY A 162 6.48 -2.88 14.09
CA GLY A 162 7.32 -3.14 12.92
C GLY A 162 7.64 -1.90 12.07
N CYS A 163 6.95 -0.78 12.27
CA CYS A 163 7.33 0.50 11.67
C CYS A 163 8.53 1.11 12.40
N ASN A 164 9.44 1.75 11.66
CA ASN A 164 10.50 2.57 12.26
C ASN A 164 9.97 3.96 12.61
N LEU A 165 9.31 4.07 13.77
CA LEU A 165 8.75 5.34 14.25
C LEU A 165 9.80 6.40 14.60
N GLY A 166 11.03 6.00 14.90
CA GLY A 166 12.09 6.92 15.31
C GLY A 166 12.56 7.85 14.19
N SER A 167 12.61 7.35 12.94
CA SER A 167 12.98 8.17 11.77
C SER A 167 11.80 8.83 11.06
N GLN A 168 10.56 8.45 11.45
CA GLN A 168 9.30 8.89 10.84
C GLN A 168 8.39 9.55 11.86
N PHE A 169 8.98 10.32 12.77
CA PHE A 169 8.25 10.95 13.85
C PHE A 169 7.20 11.92 13.31
N ASP A 170 5.95 11.73 13.76
CA ASP A 170 4.86 12.67 13.59
C ASP A 170 4.19 12.89 14.96
N PRO A 171 3.96 14.17 15.38
CA PRO A 171 3.25 14.47 16.62
C PRO A 171 1.91 13.75 16.79
N VAL A 172 1.13 13.55 15.73
CA VAL A 172 -0.18 12.89 15.77
C VAL A 172 -0.07 11.40 16.12
N ILE A 173 1.07 10.77 15.78
CA ILE A 173 1.36 9.37 16.12
C ILE A 173 1.88 9.30 17.57
N ALA A 174 2.81 10.19 17.93
CA ALA A 174 3.47 10.14 19.23
C ALA A 174 2.59 10.63 20.39
N ASN A 175 1.74 11.63 20.14
CA ASN A 175 0.85 12.25 21.11
C ASN A 175 -0.52 12.53 20.47
N PRO A 176 -1.34 11.49 20.21
CA PRO A 176 -2.64 11.68 19.61
C PRO A 176 -3.48 12.65 20.46
N PRO A 177 -4.20 13.61 19.83
CA PRO A 177 -5.08 14.50 20.56
C PRO A 177 -6.17 13.70 21.28
N ASN A 178 -6.49 14.10 22.52
CA ASN A 178 -7.57 13.51 23.33
C ASN A 178 -8.95 13.75 22.73
#